data_AF-A0A7M3ZQK7-F1
#
_entry.id   AF-A0A7M3ZQK7-F1
#
_cell.length_a   1.000
_cell.length_b   1.000
_cell.length_c   1.000
_cell.angle_alpha   90.00
_cell.angle_beta   90.00
_cell.angle_gamma   90.00
#
_symmetry.space_group_name_H-M   'P 1'
#
loop_
_entity.id
_entity.type
_entity.pdbx_description
1 polymer ?
#
loop_
_entity_poly.entity_id
_entity_poly.type
_entity_poly.pdbx_seq_one_letter_code
_entity_poly.pdbx_strand_id
1 'polypeptide(L)'
;MAADDTLGAFINDLFAGADDEVPLQEFRRGLVHKRMKDIASAANRAAGLVMGIIRKHEDRMQFDDEFQLVIAGRLAIYRVDINAFINKFVNPFDYNSFDVVEVHPKSGLVNEPKTACVQVQPQKNMPACDLLAGYILGLLNDDVTWLQESLTPLRRTLFQIYGLAQSPLTASMQKHFAEEVDGVFDFKTDTFTFAGTNGWMWRLHFGQPLTKGCKVEYRKPRQWWWNPLFDDIDKESTGHYALSGFFETVEHLSACPALLRNANEWQTDPIFMRKVATDYPPLAKTLVHRLTSDSYDPDGILCYYDEPISHDQADTIRLLDELVLERALA
;
A
#
# COMPACT_ATOMS: atom_id res chain seq x y z
N MET A 1 -2.12 -42.75 5.50
CA MET A 1 -1.69 -42.13 6.77
C MET A 1 -0.37 -42.76 7.17
N ALA A 2 0.75 -42.19 6.74
CA ALA A 2 2.07 -42.60 7.23
C ALA A 2 2.28 -41.89 8.57
N ALA A 3 2.50 -42.67 9.64
CA ALA A 3 2.86 -42.11 10.94
C ALA A 3 4.23 -41.45 10.81
N ASP A 4 4.35 -40.23 11.33
CA ASP A 4 5.56 -39.44 11.30
C ASP A 4 6.54 -39.99 12.35
N ASP A 5 7.31 -41.01 11.96
CA ASP A 5 8.33 -41.69 12.77
C ASP A 5 9.45 -40.75 13.30
N THR A 6 9.49 -39.50 12.83
CA THR A 6 10.50 -38.52 13.22
C THR A 6 10.28 -37.92 14.61
N LEU A 7 9.02 -37.76 15.04
CA LEU A 7 8.70 -37.20 16.36
C LEU A 7 9.06 -38.19 17.49
N GLY A 8 8.82 -39.49 17.26
CA GLY A 8 9.15 -40.56 18.20
C GLY A 8 10.66 -40.72 18.40
N ALA A 9 11.43 -40.64 17.31
CA ALA A 9 12.89 -40.67 17.35
C ALA A 9 13.47 -39.44 18.08
N PHE A 10 12.93 -38.24 17.81
CA PHE A 10 13.37 -37.00 18.47
C PHE A 10 13.06 -36.99 19.98
N ILE A 11 11.94 -37.59 20.40
CA ILE A 11 11.56 -37.69 21.82
C ILE A 11 12.49 -38.66 22.57
N ASN A 12 12.88 -39.78 21.96
CA ASN A 12 13.76 -40.76 22.58
C ASN A 12 15.21 -40.24 22.71
N ASP A 13 15.71 -39.49 21.73
CA ASP A 13 17.07 -38.97 21.74
C ASP A 13 17.24 -37.81 22.73
N LEU A 14 16.18 -37.03 23.01
CA LEU A 14 16.25 -35.90 23.93
C LEU A 14 16.46 -36.30 25.40
N PHE A 15 16.11 -37.53 25.79
CA PHE A 15 16.14 -37.97 27.20
C PHE A 15 16.39 -39.49 27.37
N ALA A 16 17.45 -40.02 26.77
CA ALA A 16 17.89 -41.42 26.87
C ALA A 16 18.30 -41.92 28.29
N GLY A 17 17.75 -41.35 29.36
CA GLY A 17 18.07 -41.69 30.75
C GLY A 17 16.95 -41.45 31.76
N ALA A 18 15.68 -41.33 31.33
CA ALA A 18 14.55 -41.30 32.25
C ALA A 18 14.03 -42.73 32.50
N ASP A 19 14.43 -43.33 33.62
CA ASP A 19 13.86 -44.58 34.13
C ASP A 19 12.37 -44.38 34.52
N ASP A 20 11.58 -45.42 34.21
CA ASP A 20 10.23 -45.78 34.66
C ASP A 20 9.03 -44.80 34.49
N GLU A 21 8.04 -45.32 33.76
CA GLU A 21 6.59 -45.05 33.77
C GLU A 21 6.09 -43.68 34.27
N VAL A 22 6.52 -42.57 33.65
CA VAL A 22 5.74 -41.34 33.74
C VAL A 22 4.43 -41.55 32.99
N PRO A 23 3.24 -41.47 33.63
CA PRO A 23 1.98 -41.63 32.95
C PRO A 23 1.91 -40.67 31.75
N LEU A 24 1.47 -41.13 30.57
CA LEU A 24 1.48 -40.35 29.33
C LEU A 24 0.84 -38.95 29.48
N GLN A 25 -0.14 -38.82 30.38
CA GLN A 25 -0.77 -37.53 30.71
C GLN A 25 0.15 -36.59 31.50
N GLU A 26 0.94 -37.09 32.43
CA GLU A 26 1.93 -36.31 33.17
C GLU A 26 3.08 -35.86 32.27
N PHE A 27 3.54 -36.74 31.37
CA PHE A 27 4.47 -36.39 30.30
C PHE A 27 3.95 -35.24 29.43
N ARG A 28 2.70 -35.33 28.96
CA ARG A 28 2.05 -34.28 28.15
C ARG A 28 1.91 -32.96 28.92
N ARG A 29 1.52 -33.01 30.20
CA ARG A 29 1.46 -31.82 31.08
C ARG A 29 2.83 -31.16 31.24
N GLY A 30 3.87 -31.98 31.44
CA GLY A 30 5.26 -31.52 31.51
C GLY A 30 5.69 -30.81 30.22
N LEU A 31 5.34 -31.35 29.05
CA LEU A 31 5.64 -30.74 27.75
C LEU A 31 4.93 -29.39 27.58
N VAL A 32 3.64 -29.30 27.93
CA VAL A 32 2.88 -28.04 27.86
C VAL A 32 3.47 -26.99 28.79
N HIS A 33 3.79 -27.36 30.04
CA HIS A 33 4.41 -26.46 31.01
C HIS A 33 5.80 -25.99 30.54
N LYS A 34 6.62 -26.89 29.96
CA LYS A 34 7.91 -26.52 29.37
C LYS A 34 7.72 -25.52 28.23
N ARG A 35 6.78 -25.75 27.31
CA ARG A 35 6.47 -24.80 26.22
C ARG A 35 6.05 -23.43 26.74
N MET A 36 5.20 -23.37 27.78
CA MET A 36 4.81 -22.11 28.42
C MET A 36 6.03 -21.36 28.99
N LYS A 37 6.95 -22.07 29.66
CA LYS A 37 8.20 -21.49 30.18
C LYS A 37 9.14 -21.02 29.08
N ASP A 38 9.27 -21.80 28.00
CA ASP A 38 10.12 -21.45 26.86
C ASP A 38 9.62 -20.16 26.18
N ILE A 39 8.29 -20.00 26.04
CA ILE A 39 7.66 -18.77 25.52
C ILE A 39 7.97 -17.57 26.44
N ALA A 40 7.77 -17.72 27.76
CA ALA A 40 8.07 -16.65 28.71
C ALA A 40 9.56 -16.25 28.71
N SER A 41 10.46 -17.24 28.61
CA SER A 41 11.90 -17.01 28.50
C SER A 41 12.27 -16.29 27.20
N ALA A 42 11.64 -16.66 26.08
CA ALA A 42 11.83 -15.98 24.80
C ALA A 42 11.37 -14.52 24.85
N ALA A 43 10.20 -14.25 25.45
CA ALA A 43 9.70 -12.89 25.65
C ALA A 43 10.68 -12.03 26.47
N ASN A 44 11.25 -12.57 27.55
CA ASN A 44 12.24 -11.86 28.36
C ASN A 44 13.52 -11.50 27.57
N ARG A 45 14.02 -12.42 26.73
CA ARG A 45 15.17 -12.13 25.86
C ARG A 45 14.85 -11.03 24.84
N ALA A 46 13.68 -11.11 24.23
CA ALA A 46 13.22 -10.15 23.24
C ALA A 46 12.98 -8.74 23.83
N ALA A 47 12.51 -8.64 25.08
CA ALA A 47 12.45 -7.36 25.80
C ALA A 47 13.85 -6.73 25.97
N GLY A 48 14.87 -7.55 26.28
CA GLY A 48 16.26 -7.12 26.31
C GLY A 48 16.78 -6.62 24.96
N LEU A 49 16.37 -7.27 23.86
CA LEU A 49 16.69 -6.83 22.50
C LEU A 49 16.08 -5.47 22.18
N VAL A 50 14.79 -5.26 22.46
CA VAL A 50 14.10 -3.97 22.24
C VAL A 50 14.81 -2.84 22.97
N MET A 51 15.13 -3.03 24.26
CA MET A 51 15.87 -2.03 25.02
C MET A 51 17.29 -1.82 24.49
N GLY A 52 17.93 -2.88 24.00
CA GLY A 52 19.23 -2.79 23.33
C GLY A 52 19.18 -1.94 22.06
N ILE A 53 18.12 -2.07 21.25
CA ILE A 53 17.88 -1.26 20.05
C ILE A 53 17.70 0.21 20.43
N ILE A 54 16.83 0.51 21.41
CA ILE A 54 16.56 1.89 21.84
C ILE A 54 17.86 2.55 22.33
N ARG A 55 18.64 1.88 23.19
CA ARG A 55 19.92 2.41 23.70
C ARG A 55 20.95 2.61 22.60
N LYS A 56 21.01 1.72 21.61
CA LYS A 56 21.97 1.84 20.49
C LYS A 56 21.64 3.03 19.57
N HIS A 57 20.39 3.48 19.58
CA HIS A 57 19.88 4.56 18.74
C HIS A 57 19.34 5.74 19.57
N GLU A 58 19.95 6.04 20.72
CA GLU A 58 19.51 7.09 21.66
C GLU A 58 19.47 8.50 21.03
N ASP A 59 20.26 8.74 19.98
CA ASP A 59 20.25 9.98 19.19
C ASP A 59 18.99 10.15 18.34
N ARG A 60 18.27 9.04 18.09
CA ARG A 60 17.08 9.00 17.23
C ARG A 60 15.87 8.36 17.91
N MET A 61 16.00 7.81 19.11
CA MET A 61 14.95 7.15 19.86
C MET A 61 14.99 7.61 21.31
N GLN A 62 13.95 8.31 21.75
CA GLN A 62 13.87 8.86 23.10
C GLN A 62 12.46 8.73 23.64
N PHE A 63 12.35 8.56 24.95
CA PHE A 63 11.05 8.68 25.62
C PHE A 63 10.79 10.16 25.92
N ASP A 64 9.56 10.59 25.67
CA ASP A 64 9.10 11.91 26.09
C ASP A 64 8.57 11.91 27.53
N ASP A 65 8.07 13.07 27.97
CA ASP A 65 7.53 13.27 29.32
C ASP A 65 6.26 12.44 29.60
N GLU A 66 5.61 11.91 28.57
CA GLU A 66 4.41 11.05 28.64
C GLU A 66 4.77 9.56 28.51
N PHE A 67 6.06 9.22 28.53
CA PHE A 67 6.59 7.87 28.33
C PHE A 67 6.23 7.25 26.97
N GLN A 68 5.98 8.08 25.96
CA GLN A 68 5.83 7.63 24.59
C GLN A 68 7.21 7.58 23.91
N LEU A 69 7.43 6.57 23.06
CA LEU A 69 8.69 6.47 22.32
C LEU A 69 8.61 7.36 21.09
N VAL A 70 9.45 8.39 21.07
CA VAL A 70 9.69 9.23 19.91
C VAL A 70 10.80 8.60 19.07
N ILE A 71 10.49 8.29 17.80
CA ILE A 71 11.42 7.72 16.83
C ILE A 71 11.63 8.73 15.70
N ALA A 72 12.84 9.26 15.57
CA ALA A 72 13.27 10.06 14.45
C ALA A 72 13.66 9.14 13.27
N GLY A 73 12.69 8.76 12.45
CA GLY A 73 12.90 8.09 11.15
C GLY A 73 13.70 8.96 10.17
N ARG A 74 13.95 8.50 8.95
CA ARG A 74 14.56 9.31 7.89
C ARG A 74 13.53 10.18 7.19
N LEU A 75 12.30 9.70 7.00
CA LEU A 75 11.22 10.41 6.33
C LEU A 75 10.38 11.26 7.28
N ALA A 76 10.15 10.79 8.51
CA ALA A 76 9.27 11.45 9.48
C ALA A 76 9.76 11.29 10.92
N ILE A 77 9.03 11.90 11.87
CA ILE A 77 9.16 11.63 13.30
C ILE A 77 7.89 10.90 13.74
N TYR A 78 8.06 9.84 14.50
CA TYR A 78 6.97 9.00 14.98
C TYR A 78 6.88 9.10 16.49
N ARG A 79 5.67 9.15 17.03
CA ARG A 79 5.43 9.07 18.47
C ARG A 79 4.53 7.86 18.73
N VAL A 80 5.08 6.90 19.46
CA VAL A 80 4.52 5.56 19.65
C VAL A 80 4.12 5.38 21.11
N ASP A 81 2.86 5.03 21.34
CA ASP A 81 2.41 4.55 22.64
C ASP A 81 2.88 3.09 22.84
N ILE A 82 4.08 2.94 23.40
CA ILE A 82 4.63 1.62 23.73
C ILE A 82 3.78 0.90 24.77
N ASN A 83 3.12 1.62 25.68
CA ASN A 83 2.31 0.97 26.71
C ASN A 83 1.08 0.31 26.09
N ALA A 84 0.44 0.96 25.11
CA ALA A 84 -0.62 0.34 24.32
C ALA A 84 -0.15 -0.96 23.65
N PHE A 85 1.09 -1.01 23.15
CA PHE A 85 1.67 -2.21 22.56
C PHE A 85 1.96 -3.30 23.60
N ILE A 86 2.57 -2.93 24.74
CA ILE A 86 2.92 -3.85 25.82
C ILE A 86 1.66 -4.49 26.43
N ASN A 87 0.57 -3.71 26.59
CA ASN A 87 -0.68 -4.20 27.14
C ASN A 87 -1.26 -5.38 26.34
N LYS A 88 -0.98 -5.47 25.04
CA LYS A 88 -1.37 -6.61 24.19
C LYS A 88 -0.73 -7.91 24.61
N PHE A 89 0.48 -7.85 25.18
CA PHE A 89 1.18 -9.03 25.67
C PHE A 89 0.66 -9.48 27.03
N VAL A 90 0.05 -8.58 27.79
CA VAL A 90 -0.57 -8.89 29.08
C VAL A 90 -1.86 -9.68 28.87
N ASN A 91 -2.72 -9.23 27.95
CA ASN A 91 -3.94 -9.94 27.59
C ASN A 91 -4.17 -9.93 26.07
N PRO A 92 -3.80 -11.00 25.35
CA PRO A 92 -3.97 -11.07 23.89
C PRO A 92 -5.44 -11.21 23.46
N PHE A 93 -6.38 -11.45 24.40
CA PHE A 93 -7.80 -11.64 24.12
C PHE A 93 -8.66 -10.39 24.32
N ASP A 94 -8.11 -9.31 24.88
CA ASP A 94 -8.84 -8.06 25.18
C ASP A 94 -8.93 -7.10 23.98
N TYR A 95 -8.50 -7.53 22.81
CA TYR A 95 -8.01 -6.61 21.79
C TYR A 95 -8.92 -6.49 20.56
N ASN A 96 -9.32 -5.25 20.23
CA ASN A 96 -10.27 -4.92 19.15
C ASN A 96 -9.81 -3.79 18.19
N SER A 97 -8.56 -3.29 18.23
CA SER A 97 -8.14 -2.15 17.36
C SER A 97 -6.73 -2.31 16.76
N PHE A 98 -6.32 -1.43 15.83
CA PHE A 98 -4.97 -1.46 15.23
C PHE A 98 -4.01 -0.53 15.97
N ASP A 99 -2.69 -0.77 15.88
CA ASP A 99 -1.68 0.16 16.41
C ASP A 99 -1.67 1.45 15.61
N VAL A 100 -2.15 2.52 16.25
CA VAL A 100 -2.16 3.87 15.68
C VAL A 100 -0.94 4.62 16.18
N VAL A 101 -0.18 5.20 15.25
CA VAL A 101 1.03 5.98 15.51
C VAL A 101 0.81 7.41 15.11
N GLU A 102 1.28 8.35 15.92
CA GLU A 102 1.37 9.74 15.51
C GLU A 102 2.56 9.90 14.54
N VAL A 103 2.29 10.53 13.41
CA VAL A 103 3.25 10.81 12.35
C VAL A 103 3.39 12.32 12.22
N HIS A 104 4.60 12.80 12.47
CA HIS A 104 4.98 14.21 12.39
C HIS A 104 5.94 14.43 11.22
N PRO A 105 5.93 15.63 10.61
CA PRO A 105 6.92 15.99 9.62
C PRO A 105 8.34 15.97 10.20
N LYS A 106 9.32 15.80 9.32
CA LYS A 106 10.74 15.68 9.69
C LYS A 106 11.29 16.97 10.32
N SER A 107 10.61 18.09 10.11
CA SER A 107 10.93 19.39 10.70
C SER A 107 10.72 19.46 12.21
N GLY A 108 9.89 18.58 12.79
CA GLY A 108 9.63 18.56 14.23
C GLY A 108 8.23 18.09 14.61
N LEU A 109 8.01 17.96 15.92
CA LEU A 109 6.69 17.66 16.48
C LEU A 109 5.75 18.84 16.25
N VAL A 110 4.55 18.54 15.76
CA VAL A 110 3.49 19.51 15.45
C VAL A 110 2.30 19.28 16.36
N ASN A 111 1.52 20.33 16.64
CA ASN A 111 0.36 20.26 17.53
C ASN A 111 -0.74 19.34 17.00
N GLU A 112 -0.89 19.24 15.68
CA GLU A 112 -1.89 18.41 15.02
C GLU A 112 -1.20 17.34 14.16
N PRO A 113 -0.70 16.25 14.78
CA PRO A 113 -0.12 15.14 14.03
C PRO A 113 -1.16 14.44 13.16
N LYS A 114 -0.68 13.83 12.08
CA LYS A 114 -1.47 12.81 11.38
C LYS A 114 -1.26 11.47 12.06
N THR A 115 -2.18 10.54 11.84
CA THR A 115 -2.06 9.19 12.39
C THR A 115 -1.96 8.15 11.29
N ALA A 116 -1.28 7.05 11.57
CA ALA A 116 -1.16 5.92 10.66
C ALA A 116 -1.29 4.60 11.43
N CYS A 117 -2.00 3.65 10.84
CA CYS A 117 -1.97 2.27 11.31
C CYS A 117 -0.71 1.59 10.77
N VAL A 118 0.17 1.12 11.65
CA VAL A 118 1.43 0.49 11.25
C VAL A 118 1.36 -1.00 11.60
N GLN A 119 1.41 -1.84 10.58
CA GLN A 119 1.38 -3.30 10.73
C GLN A 119 2.70 -3.90 10.29
N VAL A 120 3.32 -4.67 11.20
CA VAL A 120 4.45 -5.54 10.86
C VAL A 120 3.88 -6.89 10.47
N GLN A 121 4.33 -7.46 9.35
CA GLN A 121 3.93 -8.81 8.96
C GLN A 121 4.47 -9.81 9.99
N PRO A 122 3.59 -10.48 10.77
CA PRO A 122 4.05 -11.42 11.79
C PRO A 122 4.53 -12.72 11.12
N GLN A 123 5.65 -13.27 11.60
CA GLN A 123 6.03 -14.64 11.26
C GLN A 123 5.40 -15.63 12.25
N LYS A 124 4.98 -16.81 11.79
CA LYS A 124 4.23 -17.81 12.59
C LYS A 124 4.86 -18.17 13.93
N ASN A 125 6.19 -18.11 14.05
CA ASN A 125 6.94 -18.50 15.25
C ASN A 125 7.66 -17.31 15.92
N MET A 126 7.30 -16.07 15.57
CA MET A 126 7.94 -14.88 16.11
C MET A 126 7.45 -14.63 17.55
N PRO A 127 8.35 -14.55 18.54
CA PRO A 127 8.01 -14.07 19.87
C PRO A 127 7.35 -12.70 19.82
N ALA A 128 6.41 -12.45 20.72
CA ALA A 128 5.58 -11.26 20.70
C ALA A 128 6.41 -9.96 20.79
N CYS A 129 7.44 -9.91 21.64
CA CYS A 129 8.33 -8.75 21.74
C CYS A 129 9.30 -8.59 20.53
N ASP A 130 9.53 -9.63 19.72
CA ASP A 130 10.28 -9.47 18.45
C ASP A 130 9.45 -8.69 17.43
N LEU A 131 8.11 -8.76 17.52
CA LEU A 131 7.21 -7.91 16.73
C LEU A 131 7.42 -6.43 17.06
N LEU A 132 7.59 -6.08 18.35
CA LEU A 132 7.91 -4.71 18.79
C LEU A 132 9.25 -4.25 18.22
N ALA A 133 10.26 -5.12 18.25
CA ALA A 133 11.58 -4.82 17.70
C ALA A 133 11.50 -4.54 16.19
N GLY A 134 10.81 -5.41 15.44
CA GLY A 134 10.58 -5.22 14.00
C GLY A 134 9.80 -3.94 13.70
N TYR A 135 8.80 -3.62 14.53
CA TYR A 135 8.00 -2.41 14.41
C TYR A 135 8.85 -1.13 14.59
N ILE A 136 9.59 -1.02 15.68
CA ILE A 136 10.43 0.15 15.98
C ILE A 136 11.54 0.32 14.93
N LEU A 137 12.17 -0.79 14.52
CA LEU A 137 13.18 -0.77 13.46
C LEU A 137 12.60 -0.42 12.10
N GLY A 138 11.36 -0.84 11.82
CA GLY A 138 10.64 -0.50 10.60
C GLY A 138 10.40 1.01 10.48
N LEU A 139 9.98 1.65 11.57
CA LEU A 139 9.82 3.10 11.65
C LEU A 139 11.15 3.86 11.63
N LEU A 140 12.20 3.31 12.24
CA LEU A 140 13.54 3.91 12.20
C LEU A 140 14.12 3.97 10.78
N ASN A 141 13.80 2.96 9.96
CA ASN A 141 14.24 2.79 8.57
C ASN A 141 13.05 2.98 7.58
N ASP A 142 12.20 3.96 7.90
CA ASP A 142 11.02 4.34 7.13
C ASP A 142 11.30 4.62 5.65
N ASP A 143 12.50 5.09 5.28
CA ASP A 143 12.92 5.34 3.89
C ASP A 143 12.92 4.11 2.99
N VAL A 144 13.01 2.92 3.58
CA VAL A 144 12.93 1.64 2.87
C VAL A 144 11.57 0.99 3.08
N THR A 145 11.03 1.05 4.30
CA THR A 145 9.83 0.25 4.65
C THR A 145 8.53 0.86 4.14
N TRP A 146 8.43 2.18 4.00
CA TRP A 146 7.17 2.85 3.64
C TRP A 146 6.57 2.46 2.28
N LEU A 147 7.39 1.90 1.38
CA LEU A 147 6.94 1.42 0.07
C LEU A 147 6.37 0.00 0.11
N GLN A 148 6.53 -0.73 1.22
CA GLN A 148 5.96 -2.06 1.39
C GLN A 148 4.43 -2.00 1.42
N GLU A 149 3.78 -2.98 0.80
CA GLU A 149 2.32 -3.06 0.68
C GLU A 149 1.61 -3.01 2.04
N SER A 150 2.14 -3.70 3.05
CA SER A 150 1.60 -3.72 4.42
C SER A 150 1.64 -2.36 5.12
N LEU A 151 2.40 -1.40 4.59
CA LEU A 151 2.54 -0.05 5.13
C LEU A 151 1.81 1.00 4.28
N THR A 152 0.84 0.59 3.47
CA THR A 152 -0.05 1.50 2.73
C THR A 152 -0.66 2.62 3.60
N PRO A 153 -1.13 2.38 4.85
CA PRO A 153 -1.63 3.47 5.70
C PRO A 153 -0.54 4.49 6.04
N LEU A 154 0.68 4.04 6.36
CA LEU A 154 1.83 4.92 6.59
C LEU A 154 2.17 5.72 5.33
N ARG A 155 2.20 5.08 4.16
CA ARG A 155 2.42 5.74 2.86
C ARG A 155 1.41 6.85 2.63
N ARG A 156 0.11 6.58 2.82
CA ARG A 156 -0.96 7.58 2.69
C ARG A 156 -0.75 8.75 3.65
N THR A 157 -0.41 8.49 4.91
CA THR A 157 -0.15 9.54 5.89
C THR A 157 1.07 10.40 5.53
N LEU A 158 2.16 9.78 5.06
CA LEU A 158 3.33 10.52 4.57
C LEU A 158 2.97 11.42 3.37
N PHE A 159 2.13 10.94 2.45
CA PHE A 159 1.61 11.75 1.34
C PHE A 159 0.71 12.91 1.80
N GLN A 160 -0.08 12.74 2.85
CA GLN A 160 -0.85 13.84 3.42
C GLN A 160 0.04 14.92 4.04
N ILE A 161 1.22 14.55 4.55
CA ILE A 161 2.17 15.48 5.15
C ILE A 161 2.97 16.22 4.08
N TYR A 162 3.49 15.49 3.09
CA TYR A 162 4.48 16.04 2.14
C TYR A 162 3.97 16.24 0.71
N GLY A 163 2.92 15.52 0.30
CA GLY A 163 2.48 15.46 -1.08
C GLY A 163 3.56 14.91 -2.03
N LEU A 164 3.49 15.33 -3.30
CA LEU A 164 4.43 14.96 -4.37
C LEU A 164 5.55 16.00 -4.57
N ALA A 165 5.51 17.10 -3.84
CA ALA A 165 6.55 18.13 -3.89
C ALA A 165 7.89 17.59 -3.33
N GLN A 166 8.97 18.31 -3.61
CA GLN A 166 10.28 17.95 -3.07
C GLN A 166 10.24 17.91 -1.54
N SER A 167 10.57 16.74 -0.99
CA SER A 167 10.41 16.41 0.42
C SER A 167 11.35 15.27 0.80
N PRO A 168 11.41 14.86 2.08
CA PRO A 168 12.17 13.68 2.47
C PRO A 168 11.79 12.40 1.70
N LEU A 169 10.57 12.31 1.15
CA LEU A 169 10.11 11.16 0.35
C LEU A 169 10.79 11.07 -1.01
N THR A 170 11.29 12.19 -1.55
CA THR A 170 11.69 12.33 -2.96
C THR A 170 12.71 11.28 -3.39
N ALA A 171 13.79 11.09 -2.64
CA ALA A 171 14.86 10.18 -3.04
C ALA A 171 14.40 8.72 -3.15
N SER A 172 13.69 8.22 -2.13
CA SER A 172 13.15 6.86 -2.14
C SER A 172 12.04 6.69 -3.19
N MET A 173 11.19 7.69 -3.39
CA MET A 173 10.11 7.67 -4.37
C MET A 173 10.63 7.66 -5.80
N GLN A 174 11.61 8.51 -6.13
CA GLN A 174 12.25 8.51 -7.43
C GLN A 174 12.91 7.17 -7.75
N LYS A 175 13.63 6.60 -6.77
CA LYS A 175 14.26 5.29 -6.93
C LYS A 175 13.22 4.20 -7.22
N HIS A 176 12.14 4.16 -6.43
CA HIS A 176 11.07 3.19 -6.61
C HIS A 176 10.46 3.25 -8.01
N PHE A 177 10.05 4.43 -8.48
CA PHE A 177 9.43 4.53 -9.80
C PHE A 177 10.41 4.39 -10.96
N ALA A 178 11.68 4.71 -10.76
CA ALA A 178 12.72 4.39 -11.75
C ALA A 178 12.90 2.86 -11.88
N GLU A 179 12.82 2.11 -10.78
CA GLU A 179 12.95 0.65 -10.78
C GLU A 179 11.68 -0.04 -11.32
N GLU A 180 10.49 0.42 -10.96
CA GLU A 180 9.22 -0.23 -11.33
C GLU A 180 8.75 0.09 -12.76
N VAL A 181 8.89 1.35 -13.21
CA VAL A 181 8.27 1.82 -14.48
C VAL A 181 9.21 2.66 -15.35
N ASP A 182 10.51 2.69 -15.04
CA ASP A 182 11.50 3.58 -15.68
C ASP A 182 11.01 5.05 -15.67
N GLY A 183 10.37 5.44 -14.57
CA GLY A 183 9.70 6.72 -14.41
C GLY A 183 10.66 7.85 -14.03
N VAL A 184 10.40 9.04 -14.56
CA VAL A 184 11.24 10.23 -14.36
C VAL A 184 10.40 11.38 -13.80
N PHE A 185 10.83 11.91 -12.66
CA PHE A 185 10.28 13.14 -12.07
C PHE A 185 11.04 14.37 -12.57
N ASP A 186 10.31 15.37 -13.05
CA ASP A 186 10.79 16.74 -13.27
C ASP A 186 10.07 17.68 -12.31
N PHE A 187 10.75 18.04 -11.21
CA PHE A 187 10.24 18.97 -10.19
C PHE A 187 10.30 20.44 -10.61
N LYS A 188 10.87 20.78 -11.78
CA LYS A 188 10.81 22.17 -12.27
C LYS A 188 9.46 22.47 -12.92
N THR A 189 8.87 21.45 -13.53
CA THR A 189 7.57 21.54 -14.19
C THR A 189 6.49 20.76 -13.43
N ASP A 190 6.83 20.18 -12.28
CA ASP A 190 5.99 19.29 -11.49
C ASP A 190 5.35 18.16 -12.32
N THR A 191 6.17 17.50 -13.13
CA THR A 191 5.71 16.39 -13.98
C THR A 191 6.40 15.07 -13.66
N PHE A 192 5.67 13.98 -13.84
CA PHE A 192 6.18 12.62 -13.79
C PHE A 192 5.88 11.92 -15.12
N THR A 193 6.90 11.39 -15.79
CA THR A 193 6.76 10.72 -17.09
C THR A 193 7.24 9.29 -17.03
N PHE A 194 6.51 8.38 -17.66
CA PHE A 194 6.82 6.95 -17.68
C PHE A 194 6.21 6.28 -18.91
N ALA A 195 6.68 5.08 -19.22
CA ALA A 195 6.17 4.30 -20.33
C ALA A 195 4.86 3.58 -19.95
N GLY A 196 3.94 3.55 -20.91
CA GLY A 196 2.82 2.61 -20.92
C GLY A 196 3.11 1.43 -21.85
N THR A 197 2.07 0.70 -22.20
CA THR A 197 2.17 -0.40 -23.17
C THR A 197 2.02 0.09 -24.61
N ASN A 198 2.36 -0.77 -25.57
CA ASN A 198 2.21 -0.52 -27.01
C ASN A 198 2.91 0.75 -27.52
N GLY A 199 3.93 1.24 -26.81
CA GLY A 199 4.69 2.46 -27.15
C GLY A 199 4.01 3.77 -26.74
N TRP A 200 2.96 3.71 -25.91
CA TRP A 200 2.38 4.87 -25.27
C TRP A 200 3.31 5.38 -24.16
N MET A 201 3.28 6.69 -23.95
CA MET A 201 3.92 7.32 -22.80
C MET A 201 2.86 8.11 -22.03
N TRP A 202 3.02 8.16 -20.72
CA TRP A 202 2.16 8.90 -19.82
C TRP A 202 2.92 10.04 -19.17
N ARG A 203 2.20 11.10 -18.87
CA ARG A 203 2.69 12.24 -18.11
C ARG A 203 1.62 12.65 -17.11
N LEU A 204 2.00 12.63 -15.84
CA LEU A 204 1.19 13.16 -14.76
C LEU A 204 1.76 14.53 -14.37
N HIS A 205 0.89 15.52 -14.18
CA HIS A 205 1.29 16.75 -13.52
C HIS A 205 0.79 16.71 -12.09
N PHE A 206 1.69 17.02 -11.17
CA PHE A 206 1.42 17.17 -9.75
C PHE A 206 1.63 18.64 -9.35
N GLY A 207 1.34 18.99 -8.09
CA GLY A 207 1.64 20.33 -7.57
C GLY A 207 0.82 21.49 -8.16
N GLN A 208 -0.23 21.21 -8.93
CA GLN A 208 -1.11 22.25 -9.48
C GLN A 208 -2.03 22.79 -8.37
N PRO A 209 -2.03 24.10 -8.07
CA PRO A 209 -2.71 24.64 -6.88
C PRO A 209 -4.24 24.65 -6.98
N LEU A 210 -4.81 24.47 -8.17
CA LEU A 210 -6.25 24.54 -8.43
C LEU A 210 -6.89 23.17 -8.73
N THR A 211 -6.08 22.13 -8.90
CA THR A 211 -6.57 20.76 -9.12
C THR A 211 -6.58 20.00 -7.81
N LYS A 212 -7.56 19.11 -7.65
CA LYS A 212 -7.60 18.19 -6.52
C LYS A 212 -6.76 16.95 -6.82
N GLY A 213 -6.94 16.40 -8.02
CA GLY A 213 -6.15 15.30 -8.53
C GLY A 213 -4.98 15.76 -9.41
N CYS A 214 -4.48 14.83 -10.20
CA CYS A 214 -3.43 15.07 -11.18
C CYS A 214 -4.01 15.38 -12.56
N LYS A 215 -3.32 16.23 -13.32
CA LYS A 215 -3.53 16.32 -14.77
C LYS A 215 -2.88 15.11 -15.43
N VAL A 216 -3.57 14.49 -16.38
CA VAL A 216 -3.07 13.34 -17.14
C VAL A 216 -2.93 13.72 -18.61
N GLU A 217 -1.74 13.50 -19.16
CA GLU A 217 -1.43 13.62 -20.57
C GLU A 217 -0.83 12.32 -21.09
N TYR A 218 -0.96 12.09 -22.39
CA TYR A 218 -0.40 10.92 -23.04
C TYR A 218 0.23 11.26 -24.38
N ARG A 219 1.12 10.38 -24.83
CA ARG A 219 1.76 10.46 -26.15
C ARG A 219 1.67 9.10 -26.83
N LYS A 220 1.15 9.09 -28.05
CA LYS A 220 1.04 7.88 -28.87
C LYS A 220 2.40 7.44 -29.41
N PRO A 221 2.53 6.18 -29.88
CA PRO A 221 3.75 5.71 -30.52
C PRO A 221 4.12 6.60 -31.69
N ARG A 222 5.39 7.01 -31.77
CA ARG A 222 5.93 7.88 -32.84
C ARG A 222 5.39 9.32 -32.84
N GLN A 223 4.58 9.70 -31.87
CA GLN A 223 4.17 11.09 -31.65
C GLN A 223 5.21 11.81 -30.78
N TRP A 224 5.43 13.11 -31.01
CA TRP A 224 6.39 13.91 -30.22
C TRP A 224 5.72 14.89 -29.24
N TRP A 225 4.47 15.31 -29.50
CA TRP A 225 3.68 16.19 -28.63
C TRP A 225 2.80 15.39 -27.66
N TRP A 226 2.39 16.04 -26.56
CA TRP A 226 1.48 15.47 -25.55
C TRP A 226 0.03 15.84 -25.86
N ASN A 227 -0.89 14.90 -25.64
CA ASN A 227 -2.32 15.15 -25.72
C ASN A 227 -2.91 15.15 -24.30
N PRO A 228 -3.79 16.11 -23.96
CA PRO A 228 -4.50 16.09 -22.70
C PRO A 228 -5.50 14.92 -22.67
N LEU A 229 -5.62 14.26 -21.52
CA LEU A 229 -6.65 13.27 -21.25
C LEU A 229 -7.59 13.76 -20.15
N PHE A 230 -7.02 14.22 -19.04
CA PHE A 230 -7.72 14.81 -17.90
C PHE A 230 -6.99 16.08 -17.49
N ASP A 231 -7.71 17.17 -17.30
CA ASP A 231 -7.21 18.37 -16.65
C ASP A 231 -7.23 18.19 -15.12
N ASP A 232 -8.22 17.48 -14.58
CA ASP A 232 -8.27 17.06 -13.17
C ASP A 232 -8.95 15.68 -13.05
N ILE A 233 -8.14 14.64 -12.86
CA ILE A 233 -8.61 13.25 -12.82
C ILE A 233 -9.69 13.01 -11.75
N ASP A 234 -9.61 13.67 -10.59
CA ASP A 234 -10.57 13.47 -9.50
C ASP A 234 -11.94 14.08 -9.79
N LYS A 235 -11.99 15.09 -10.67
CA LYS A 235 -13.24 15.76 -11.06
C LYS A 235 -13.90 15.13 -12.29
N GLU A 236 -13.08 14.67 -13.22
CA GLU A 236 -13.53 14.20 -14.54
C GLU A 236 -13.72 12.68 -14.63
N SER A 237 -13.11 11.90 -13.74
CA SER A 237 -13.29 10.45 -13.69
C SER A 237 -14.56 10.08 -12.90
N THR A 238 -14.86 8.78 -12.82
CA THR A 238 -15.91 8.24 -11.94
C THR A 238 -15.41 7.98 -10.52
N GLY A 239 -14.17 8.36 -10.17
CA GLY A 239 -13.57 8.10 -8.86
C GLY A 239 -13.16 6.63 -8.65
N HIS A 240 -12.91 5.88 -9.73
CA HIS A 240 -12.53 4.48 -9.66
C HIS A 240 -11.18 4.27 -8.93
N TYR A 241 -11.06 3.19 -8.14
CA TYR A 241 -9.88 2.96 -7.28
C TYR A 241 -8.54 2.96 -8.06
N ALA A 242 -8.54 2.42 -9.28
CA ALA A 242 -7.38 2.38 -10.18
C ALA A 242 -6.80 3.77 -10.51
N LEU A 243 -7.59 4.84 -10.32
CA LEU A 243 -7.20 6.22 -10.58
C LEU A 243 -7.31 7.11 -9.32
N SER A 244 -7.49 6.52 -8.13
CA SER A 244 -7.80 7.26 -6.90
C SER A 244 -6.58 7.82 -6.15
N GLY A 245 -5.37 7.46 -6.58
CA GLY A 245 -4.12 7.86 -5.95
C GLY A 245 -2.96 7.85 -6.95
N PHE A 246 -1.87 8.52 -6.60
CA PHE A 246 -0.72 8.63 -7.51
C PHE A 246 -0.09 7.27 -7.82
N PHE A 247 0.08 6.40 -6.81
CA PHE A 247 0.68 5.06 -6.99
C PHE A 247 -0.22 4.18 -7.86
N GLU A 248 -1.50 4.10 -7.50
CA GLU A 248 -2.50 3.31 -8.21
C GLU A 248 -2.65 3.78 -9.66
N THR A 249 -2.64 5.09 -9.89
CA THR A 249 -2.69 5.68 -11.24
C THR A 249 -1.45 5.32 -12.05
N VAL A 250 -0.24 5.43 -11.47
CA VAL A 250 1.00 5.08 -12.19
C VAL A 250 1.02 3.60 -12.54
N GLU A 251 0.69 2.73 -11.58
CA GLU A 251 0.61 1.28 -11.79
C GLU A 251 -0.38 0.95 -12.91
N HIS A 252 -1.61 1.47 -12.83
CA HIS A 252 -2.65 1.23 -13.83
C HIS A 252 -2.25 1.73 -15.23
N LEU A 253 -1.74 2.97 -15.31
CA LEU A 253 -1.33 3.57 -16.58
C LEU A 253 -0.12 2.85 -17.19
N SER A 254 0.81 2.33 -16.38
CA SER A 254 1.98 1.58 -16.89
C SER A 254 1.55 0.35 -17.69
N ALA A 255 0.42 -0.28 -17.33
CA ALA A 255 -0.17 -1.39 -18.04
C ALA A 255 -1.08 -0.97 -19.22
N CYS A 256 -1.45 0.31 -19.31
CA CYS A 256 -2.33 0.85 -20.35
C CYS A 256 -1.58 1.32 -21.61
N PRO A 257 -2.19 1.20 -22.81
CA PRO A 257 -3.58 0.82 -23.07
C PRO A 257 -3.85 -0.68 -23.26
N ALA A 258 -2.83 -1.56 -23.23
CA ALA A 258 -3.01 -2.99 -23.46
C ALA A 258 -3.97 -3.65 -22.45
N LEU A 259 -3.86 -3.29 -21.16
CA LEU A 259 -4.74 -3.76 -20.09
C LEU A 259 -6.22 -3.54 -20.42
N LEU A 260 -6.56 -2.39 -21.03
CA LEU A 260 -7.93 -1.97 -21.27
C LEU A 260 -8.70 -2.87 -22.24
N ARG A 261 -8.01 -3.62 -23.11
CA ARG A 261 -8.67 -4.48 -24.12
C ARG A 261 -9.52 -5.58 -23.50
N ASN A 262 -9.16 -6.02 -22.31
CA ASN A 262 -9.86 -7.06 -21.56
C ASN A 262 -10.50 -6.53 -20.29
N ALA A 263 -10.37 -5.22 -20.03
CA ALA A 263 -10.92 -4.58 -18.85
C ALA A 263 -12.42 -4.33 -19.03
N ASN A 264 -13.18 -4.55 -17.96
CA ASN A 264 -14.56 -4.09 -17.84
C ASN A 264 -14.64 -2.85 -16.93
N GLU A 265 -15.86 -2.34 -16.72
CA GLU A 265 -16.12 -1.15 -15.92
C GLU A 265 -15.85 -1.34 -14.41
N TRP A 266 -15.70 -2.59 -13.96
CA TRP A 266 -15.26 -2.94 -12.60
C TRP A 266 -13.75 -2.91 -12.41
N GLN A 267 -12.99 -3.06 -13.50
CA GLN A 267 -11.53 -3.15 -13.48
C GLN A 267 -10.87 -1.82 -13.78
N THR A 268 -11.58 -0.89 -14.41
CA THR A 268 -11.06 0.43 -14.75
C THR A 268 -12.19 1.45 -14.85
N ASP A 269 -11.80 2.71 -14.65
CA ASP A 269 -12.69 3.84 -14.81
C ASP A 269 -13.38 3.86 -16.20
N PRO A 270 -14.73 3.91 -16.25
CA PRO A 270 -15.51 3.93 -17.48
C PRO A 270 -15.21 5.12 -18.41
N ILE A 271 -14.93 6.31 -17.86
CA ILE A 271 -14.64 7.53 -18.63
C ILE A 271 -13.23 7.43 -19.21
N PHE A 272 -12.24 7.04 -18.41
CA PHE A 272 -10.87 6.80 -18.85
C PHE A 272 -10.81 5.79 -19.99
N MET A 273 -11.48 4.64 -19.85
CA MET A 273 -11.50 3.60 -20.88
C MET A 273 -11.95 4.16 -22.23
N ARG A 274 -13.02 4.97 -22.24
CA ARG A 274 -13.57 5.57 -23.46
C ARG A 274 -12.68 6.68 -24.01
N LYS A 275 -12.14 7.56 -23.16
CA LYS A 275 -11.16 8.58 -23.58
C LYS A 275 -9.88 7.98 -24.19
N VAL A 276 -9.44 6.79 -23.74
CA VAL A 276 -8.32 6.09 -24.40
C VAL A 276 -8.76 5.43 -25.70
N ALA A 277 -9.98 4.88 -25.74
CA ALA A 277 -10.52 4.22 -26.92
C ALA A 277 -10.67 5.16 -28.13
N THR A 278 -11.00 6.45 -27.93
CA THR A 278 -11.07 7.46 -29.00
C THR A 278 -9.74 7.60 -29.77
N ASP A 279 -8.61 7.28 -29.13
CA ASP A 279 -7.28 7.40 -29.71
C ASP A 279 -6.59 6.06 -29.97
N TYR A 280 -7.14 4.96 -29.47
CA TYR A 280 -6.61 3.61 -29.59
C TYR A 280 -7.58 2.65 -30.29
N PRO A 281 -7.51 2.52 -31.64
CA PRO A 281 -8.45 1.72 -32.43
C PRO A 281 -8.66 0.27 -31.98
N PRO A 282 -7.62 -0.48 -31.51
CA PRO A 282 -7.84 -1.83 -31.01
C PRO A 282 -8.80 -1.91 -29.83
N LEU A 283 -8.81 -0.91 -28.94
CA LEU A 283 -9.76 -0.83 -27.83
C LEU A 283 -11.13 -0.37 -28.30
N ALA A 284 -11.20 0.62 -29.20
CA ALA A 284 -12.49 1.05 -29.76
C ALA A 284 -13.26 -0.13 -30.36
N LYS A 285 -12.58 -0.98 -31.13
CA LYS A 285 -13.17 -2.18 -31.76
C LYS A 285 -13.69 -3.21 -30.75
N THR A 286 -13.06 -3.36 -29.59
CA THR A 286 -13.56 -4.28 -28.55
C THR A 286 -14.81 -3.75 -27.87
N LEU A 287 -15.02 -2.42 -27.85
CA LEU A 287 -16.18 -1.81 -27.21
C LEU A 287 -17.44 -1.81 -28.08
N VAL A 288 -17.31 -1.87 -29.42
CA VAL A 288 -18.46 -1.78 -30.35
C VAL A 288 -19.61 -2.69 -29.97
N HIS A 289 -19.35 -3.99 -29.74
CA HIS A 289 -20.41 -4.96 -29.45
C HIS A 289 -21.21 -4.60 -28.19
N ARG A 290 -20.55 -4.05 -27.17
CA ARG A 290 -21.20 -3.59 -25.94
C ARG A 290 -22.03 -2.35 -26.21
N LEU A 291 -21.46 -1.35 -26.89
CA LEU A 291 -22.09 -0.05 -27.12
C LEU A 291 -23.30 -0.11 -28.07
N THR A 292 -23.34 -1.11 -28.96
CA THR A 292 -24.48 -1.33 -29.86
C THR A 292 -25.49 -2.35 -29.34
N SER A 293 -25.36 -2.81 -28.10
CA SER A 293 -26.32 -3.76 -27.52
C SER A 293 -27.59 -3.04 -27.12
N ASP A 294 -28.77 -3.61 -27.44
CA ASP A 294 -30.07 -3.07 -27.03
C ASP A 294 -30.24 -2.98 -25.50
N SER A 295 -29.42 -3.73 -24.76
CA SER A 295 -29.41 -3.74 -23.29
C SER A 295 -28.44 -2.74 -22.67
N TYR A 296 -27.69 -1.98 -23.47
CA TYR A 296 -26.69 -1.04 -22.98
C TYR A 296 -27.35 0.30 -22.64
N ASP A 297 -27.17 0.73 -21.39
CA ASP A 297 -27.62 2.03 -20.90
C ASP A 297 -26.49 2.69 -20.10
N PRO A 298 -25.96 3.83 -20.55
CA PRO A 298 -24.98 4.62 -19.80
C PRO A 298 -25.43 5.03 -18.39
N ASP A 299 -26.73 5.27 -18.17
CA ASP A 299 -27.25 5.58 -16.83
C ASP A 299 -27.23 4.36 -15.91
N GLY A 300 -27.17 3.15 -16.48
CA GLY A 300 -27.09 1.89 -15.75
C GLY A 300 -25.67 1.53 -15.29
N ILE A 301 -24.66 2.34 -15.61
CA ILE A 301 -23.28 2.08 -15.20
C ILE A 301 -23.14 2.37 -13.71
N LEU A 302 -22.63 1.37 -12.98
CA LEU A 302 -22.31 1.51 -11.57
C LEU A 302 -20.84 1.87 -11.41
N CYS A 303 -20.56 2.72 -10.42
CA CYS A 303 -19.22 2.97 -9.94
C CYS A 303 -18.71 1.75 -9.14
N TYR A 304 -17.44 1.79 -8.75
CA TYR A 304 -16.80 0.71 -7.99
C TYR A 304 -17.49 0.37 -6.66
N TYR A 305 -18.28 1.28 -6.09
CA TYR A 305 -19.01 1.07 -4.83
C TYR A 305 -20.45 0.54 -5.03
N ASP A 306 -20.76 -0.02 -6.21
CA ASP A 306 -22.13 -0.40 -6.60
C ASP A 306 -23.13 0.78 -6.62
N GLU A 307 -22.64 2.03 -6.59
CA GLU A 307 -23.46 3.23 -6.66
C GLU A 307 -23.61 3.68 -8.12
N PRO A 308 -24.79 4.14 -8.56
CA PRO A 308 -24.94 4.69 -9.90
C PRO A 308 -24.04 5.92 -10.10
N ILE A 309 -23.46 6.05 -11.28
CA ILE A 309 -22.70 7.25 -11.66
C ILE A 309 -23.61 8.49 -11.70
N SER A 310 -23.03 9.68 -11.61
CA SER A 310 -23.82 10.91 -11.71
C SER A 310 -24.37 11.12 -13.13
N HIS A 311 -25.45 11.88 -13.25
CA HIS A 311 -26.01 12.23 -14.57
C HIS A 311 -24.97 12.93 -15.47
N ASP A 312 -24.15 13.84 -14.92
CA ASP A 312 -23.10 14.52 -15.69
C ASP A 312 -22.04 13.53 -16.21
N GLN A 313 -21.71 12.49 -15.42
CA GLN A 313 -20.81 11.42 -15.85
C GLN A 313 -21.45 10.54 -16.92
N ALA A 314 -22.74 10.22 -16.79
CA ALA A 314 -23.48 9.48 -17.81
C ALA A 314 -23.58 10.26 -19.14
N ASP A 315 -23.84 11.57 -19.08
CA ASP A 315 -23.81 12.48 -20.24
C ASP A 315 -22.44 12.47 -20.93
N THR A 316 -21.37 12.56 -20.13
CA THR A 316 -19.99 12.46 -20.64
C THR A 316 -19.73 11.12 -21.30
N ILE A 317 -20.20 10.03 -20.71
CA ILE A 317 -20.06 8.68 -21.27
C ILE A 317 -20.79 8.57 -22.61
N ARG A 318 -22.03 9.08 -22.73
CA ARG A 318 -22.79 9.06 -23.98
C ARG A 318 -22.03 9.74 -25.12
N LEU A 319 -21.48 10.93 -24.86
CA LEU A 319 -20.67 11.66 -25.84
C LEU A 319 -19.42 10.88 -26.25
N LEU A 320 -18.75 10.25 -25.28
CA LEU A 320 -17.58 9.44 -25.56
C LEU A 320 -17.92 8.15 -26.32
N ASP A 321 -19.07 7.54 -26.08
CA ASP A 321 -19.52 6.34 -26.80
C ASP A 321 -19.68 6.61 -28.30
N GLU A 322 -20.26 7.74 -28.67
CA GLU A 322 -20.38 8.18 -30.07
C GLU A 322 -18.98 8.30 -30.72
N LEU A 323 -18.05 8.97 -30.06
CA LEU A 323 -16.67 9.14 -30.54
C LEU A 323 -15.93 7.79 -30.66
N VAL A 324 -16.18 6.86 -29.74
CA VAL A 324 -15.60 5.51 -29.78
C VAL A 324 -16.13 4.72 -30.98
N LEU A 325 -17.43 4.81 -31.27
CA LEU A 325 -18.03 4.16 -32.44
C LEU A 325 -17.49 4.76 -33.74
N GLU A 326 -17.39 6.09 -33.85
CA GLU A 326 -16.75 6.75 -34.99
C GLU A 326 -15.31 6.27 -35.17
N ARG A 327 -14.55 6.18 -34.07
CA ARG A 327 -13.17 5.70 -34.09
C ARG A 327 -13.04 4.25 -34.51
N ALA A 328 -13.98 3.39 -34.12
CA ALA A 328 -13.95 1.98 -34.49
C ALA A 328 -14.17 1.73 -35.99
N LEU A 329 -14.88 2.66 -36.65
CA LEU A 329 -15.18 2.63 -38.09
C LEU A 329 -14.07 3.25 -38.95
N ALA A 330 -13.19 4.08 -38.38
CA ALA A 330 -12.07 4.75 -39.05
C ALA A 330 -10.82 3.87 -39.20
#